data_AF-V5SC95-F1
#
_entry.id   AF-V5SC95-F1
#
_cell.length_a   1.000
_cell.length_b   1.000
_cell.length_c   1.000
_cell.angle_alpha   90.00
_cell.angle_beta   90.00
_cell.angle_gamma   90.00
#
_symmetry.space_group_name_H-M   'P 1'
#
loop_
_entity.id
_entity.type
_entity.pdbx_description
1 polymer ?
#
loop_
_entity_poly.entity_id
_entity_poly.type
_entity_poly.pdbx_seq_one_letter_code
_entity_poly.pdbx_strand_id
1 'polypeptide(L)'
;MILAIVIMVTLTVAIAARVLAPRLAGDRVLFEQSPDHPSPFGYRMAWLAVRSRDTEAVAKELGLVAPEPCNWRSGIGTVYDNHLGNDHVFVSPPVNGWTFVVGLALPFPAGRTFTDKAMPMLRRLGDRFVEVQYFFAYPPIDCFAWARVLDGRVVRAFAITDSGIMWNRGRITREERGLGLKLFDFRGVRGRKGDAGGEIVFYPTEKHVLSLAKRWSIDPSGLENVEIPTPALGLIALAPASWKPERANKTGMKKAG
;
A
#
# COMPACT_ATOMS: atom_id res chain seq x y z
N MET A 1 -5.48 -45.31 -41.67
CA MET A 1 -6.16 -44.96 -40.40
C MET A 1 -5.26 -44.15 -39.47
N ILE A 2 -4.05 -44.62 -39.13
CA ILE A 2 -3.09 -43.91 -38.26
C ILE A 2 -2.72 -42.51 -38.81
N LEU A 3 -2.42 -42.40 -40.12
CA LEU A 3 -2.05 -41.14 -40.74
C LEU A 3 -3.14 -40.06 -40.64
N ALA A 4 -4.41 -40.43 -40.81
CA ALA A 4 -5.53 -39.51 -40.72
C ALA A 4 -5.73 -38.98 -39.28
N ILE A 5 -5.51 -39.82 -38.27
CA ILE A 5 -5.57 -39.43 -36.86
C ILE A 5 -4.45 -38.44 -36.54
N VAL A 6 -3.22 -38.70 -37.00
CA VAL A 6 -2.08 -37.80 -36.79
C VAL A 6 -2.33 -36.43 -37.43
N ILE A 7 -2.86 -36.40 -38.65
CA ILE A 7 -3.21 -35.15 -39.34
C ILE A 7 -4.30 -34.39 -38.57
N MET A 8 -5.35 -35.08 -38.11
CA MET A 8 -6.44 -34.43 -37.38
C MET A 8 -5.97 -33.86 -36.03
N VAL A 9 -5.16 -34.60 -35.28
CA VAL A 9 -4.63 -34.14 -33.98
C VAL A 9 -3.70 -32.94 -34.16
N THR A 10 -2.79 -33.00 -35.13
CA THR A 10 -1.87 -31.88 -35.40
C THR A 10 -2.62 -30.63 -35.87
N LEU A 11 -3.62 -30.79 -36.73
CA LEU A 11 -4.48 -29.69 -37.16
C LEU A 11 -5.26 -29.08 -35.98
N THR A 12 -5.80 -29.92 -35.09
CA THR A 12 -6.53 -29.48 -33.90
C THR A 12 -5.65 -28.72 -32.93
N VAL A 13 -4.44 -29.22 -32.66
CA VAL A 13 -3.45 -28.54 -31.81
C VAL A 13 -3.01 -27.22 -32.43
N ALA A 14 -2.79 -27.16 -33.73
CA ALA A 14 -2.40 -25.93 -34.43
C ALA A 14 -3.51 -24.87 -34.41
N ILE A 15 -4.76 -25.27 -34.62
CA ILE A 15 -5.92 -24.38 -34.55
C ILE A 15 -6.12 -23.90 -33.10
N ALA A 16 -6.07 -24.81 -32.13
CA ALA A 16 -6.17 -24.46 -30.71
C ALA A 16 -5.06 -23.50 -30.30
N ALA A 17 -3.81 -23.74 -30.70
CA ALA A 17 -2.70 -22.83 -30.44
C ALA A 17 -2.93 -21.45 -31.07
N ARG A 18 -3.40 -21.36 -32.32
CA ARG A 18 -3.66 -20.07 -32.99
C ARG A 18 -4.83 -19.29 -32.39
N VAL A 19 -5.85 -19.96 -31.88
CA VAL A 19 -7.03 -19.33 -31.29
C VAL A 19 -6.80 -18.98 -29.81
N LEU A 20 -6.07 -19.84 -29.09
CA LEU A 20 -5.85 -19.70 -27.65
C LEU A 20 -4.62 -18.87 -27.32
N ALA A 21 -3.52 -18.96 -28.08
CA ALA A 21 -2.30 -18.21 -27.79
C ALA A 21 -2.49 -16.68 -27.80
N PRO A 22 -3.26 -16.06 -28.72
CA PRO A 22 -3.53 -14.61 -28.67
C PRO A 22 -4.45 -14.22 -27.50
N ARG A 23 -5.29 -15.14 -27.02
CA ARG A 23 -6.15 -14.93 -25.84
C ARG A 23 -5.39 -15.14 -24.52
N LEU A 24 -4.30 -15.90 -24.57
CA LEU A 24 -3.38 -16.14 -23.45
C LEU A 24 -2.24 -15.12 -23.40
N ALA A 25 -1.85 -14.57 -24.55
CA ALA A 25 -1.00 -13.39 -24.65
C ALA A 25 -1.85 -12.19 -24.19
N GLY A 26 -1.88 -11.96 -22.88
CA GLY A 26 -2.59 -10.82 -22.30
C GLY A 26 -2.18 -9.53 -23.01
N ASP A 27 -3.14 -8.60 -23.15
CA ASP A 27 -2.88 -7.28 -23.71
C ASP A 27 -1.68 -6.67 -23.00
N ARG A 28 -0.61 -6.41 -23.77
CA ARG A 28 0.59 -5.80 -23.24
C ARG A 28 0.28 -4.33 -22.96
N VAL A 29 0.02 -4.02 -21.69
CA VAL A 29 -0.25 -2.65 -21.26
C VAL A 29 1.01 -1.82 -21.52
N LEU A 30 0.88 -0.76 -22.31
CA LEU A 30 1.94 0.21 -22.55
C LEU A 30 1.72 1.39 -21.61
N PHE A 31 2.73 1.71 -20.82
CA PHE A 31 2.70 2.86 -19.92
C PHE A 31 3.28 4.09 -20.62
N GLU A 32 2.66 5.26 -20.44
CA GLU A 32 3.13 6.50 -21.06
C GLU A 32 4.47 6.93 -20.43
N GLN A 33 5.45 7.24 -21.28
CA GLN A 33 6.83 7.57 -20.87
C GLN A 33 7.21 9.02 -21.17
N SER A 34 6.26 9.86 -21.59
CA SER A 34 6.44 11.31 -21.68
C SER A 34 6.40 11.92 -20.27
N PRO A 35 7.50 12.50 -19.75
CA PRO A 35 7.54 13.06 -18.40
C PRO A 35 6.47 14.14 -18.21
N ASP A 36 5.75 14.06 -17.08
CA ASP A 36 4.71 14.99 -16.69
C ASP A 36 4.93 15.49 -15.24
N HIS A 37 3.96 16.26 -14.74
CA HIS A 37 4.00 16.84 -13.41
C HIS A 37 3.36 15.92 -12.37
N PRO A 38 3.69 16.08 -11.07
CA PRO A 38 3.06 15.35 -9.99
C PRO A 38 1.53 15.33 -10.10
N SER A 39 0.95 14.13 -10.04
CA SER A 39 -0.49 13.92 -10.09
C SER A 39 -1.02 13.60 -8.69
N PRO A 40 -2.10 14.26 -8.24
CA PRO A 40 -2.67 14.00 -6.93
C PRO A 40 -3.25 12.59 -6.83
N PHE A 41 -3.21 12.05 -5.61
CA PHE A 41 -3.88 10.80 -5.24
C PHE A 41 -4.49 10.92 -3.85
N GLY A 42 -5.22 9.89 -3.43
CA GLY A 42 -6.04 9.93 -2.22
C GLY A 42 -6.29 8.56 -1.62
N TYR A 43 -7.47 8.40 -1.01
CA TYR A 43 -7.87 7.19 -0.31
C TYR A 43 -8.36 6.10 -1.27
N ARG A 44 -8.67 4.92 -0.71
CA ARG A 44 -8.89 3.60 -1.36
C ARG A 44 -7.62 2.86 -1.77
N MET A 45 -6.51 3.11 -1.08
CA MET A 45 -5.24 2.41 -1.28
C MET A 45 -4.34 2.55 -0.05
N ALA A 46 -3.20 1.87 -0.11
CA ALA A 46 -2.05 2.23 0.70
C ALA A 46 -1.12 3.18 -0.06
N TRP A 47 -0.37 3.98 0.68
CA TRP A 47 0.81 4.62 0.14
C TRP A 47 1.93 4.74 1.19
N LEU A 48 3.14 4.84 0.67
CA LEU A 48 4.35 5.17 1.42
C LEU A 48 4.83 6.56 1.00
N ALA A 49 5.33 7.33 1.95
CA ALA A 49 6.21 8.47 1.68
C ALA A 49 7.58 8.14 2.26
N VAL A 50 8.57 7.94 1.39
CA VAL A 50 9.93 7.57 1.75
C VAL A 50 10.83 8.79 1.57
N ARG A 51 11.60 9.16 2.60
CA ARG A 51 12.55 10.28 2.52
C ARG A 51 13.77 9.86 1.71
N SER A 52 13.65 9.95 0.38
CA SER A 52 14.68 9.59 -0.60
C SER A 52 14.51 10.44 -1.86
N ARG A 53 15.61 10.61 -2.61
CA ARG A 53 15.59 11.13 -3.98
C ARG A 53 15.87 10.04 -5.02
N ASP A 54 16.13 8.82 -4.56
CA ASP A 54 16.50 7.68 -5.38
C ASP A 54 15.28 6.74 -5.50
N THR A 55 14.53 6.92 -6.58
CA THR A 55 13.33 6.14 -6.92
C THR A 55 13.67 4.66 -7.15
N GLU A 56 14.80 4.35 -7.77
CA GLU A 56 15.23 2.98 -8.03
C GLU A 56 15.63 2.25 -6.74
N ALA A 57 16.32 2.92 -5.82
CA ALA A 57 16.65 2.35 -4.52
C ALA A 57 15.40 1.98 -3.72
N VAL A 58 14.35 2.81 -3.77
CA VAL A 58 13.06 2.52 -3.11
C VAL A 58 12.40 1.29 -3.74
N ALA A 59 12.33 1.23 -5.06
CA ALA A 59 11.77 0.08 -5.78
C ALA A 59 12.53 -1.23 -5.50
N LYS A 60 13.87 -1.14 -5.47
CA LYS A 60 14.76 -2.27 -5.16
C LYS A 60 14.58 -2.77 -3.72
N GLU A 61 14.50 -1.86 -2.75
CA GLU A 61 14.32 -2.23 -1.34
C GLU A 61 12.97 -2.90 -1.07
N LEU A 62 11.93 -2.49 -1.80
CA LEU A 62 10.63 -3.14 -1.76
C LEU A 62 10.61 -4.52 -2.44
N GLY A 63 11.61 -4.82 -3.26
CA GLY A 63 11.66 -6.05 -4.05
C GLY A 63 10.58 -6.09 -5.13
N LEU A 64 10.30 -4.93 -5.74
CA LEU A 64 9.30 -4.83 -6.82
C LEU A 64 9.75 -5.62 -8.06
N VAL A 65 8.77 -6.19 -8.76
CA VAL A 65 9.02 -7.10 -9.88
C VAL A 65 8.71 -6.39 -11.20
N ALA A 66 9.57 -6.58 -12.20
CA ALA A 66 9.43 -6.01 -13.54
C ALA A 66 9.11 -4.50 -13.54
N PRO A 67 9.98 -3.65 -12.95
CA PRO A 67 9.77 -2.21 -12.98
C PRO A 67 9.90 -1.69 -14.42
N GLU A 68 8.92 -0.89 -14.84
CA GLU A 68 8.88 -0.22 -16.13
C GLU A 68 8.75 1.31 -15.93
N PRO A 69 9.46 2.15 -16.70
CA PRO A 69 9.30 3.59 -16.62
C PRO A 69 7.87 4.01 -16.98
N CYS A 70 7.31 4.94 -16.21
CA CYS A 70 6.04 5.59 -16.54
C CYS A 70 5.96 7.00 -15.98
N ASN A 71 5.09 7.82 -16.56
CA ASN A 71 4.77 9.15 -16.05
C ASN A 71 3.73 9.07 -14.92
N TRP A 72 3.48 10.19 -14.23
CA TRP A 72 2.56 10.25 -13.10
C TRP A 72 1.15 9.88 -13.49
N ARG A 73 0.61 10.46 -14.58
CA ARG A 73 -0.78 10.22 -14.99
C ARG A 73 -1.04 8.75 -15.29
N SER A 74 -0.11 8.09 -16.00
CA SER A 74 -0.22 6.66 -16.32
C SER A 74 -0.04 5.80 -15.06
N GLY A 75 0.94 6.11 -14.21
CA GLY A 75 1.17 5.40 -12.95
C GLY A 75 -0.01 5.48 -11.97
N ILE A 76 -0.51 6.68 -11.71
CA ILE A 76 -1.67 6.91 -10.85
C ILE A 76 -2.92 6.28 -11.45
N GLY A 77 -3.15 6.45 -12.76
CA GLY A 77 -4.28 5.79 -13.44
C GLY A 77 -4.25 4.27 -13.29
N THR A 78 -3.07 3.66 -13.37
CA THR A 78 -2.90 2.20 -13.24
C THR A 78 -3.25 1.70 -11.84
N VAL A 79 -2.83 2.40 -10.79
CA VAL A 79 -3.06 1.92 -9.40
C VAL A 79 -4.50 2.14 -8.93
N TYR A 80 -5.27 3.01 -9.59
CA TYR A 80 -6.71 3.18 -9.38
C TYR A 80 -7.58 2.29 -10.28
N ASP A 81 -6.99 1.67 -11.30
CA ASP A 81 -7.74 0.76 -12.18
C ASP A 81 -8.18 -0.50 -11.42
N ASN A 82 -9.40 -0.96 -11.70
CA ASN A 82 -10.03 -2.07 -10.99
C ASN A 82 -9.35 -3.43 -11.26
N HIS A 83 -8.62 -3.56 -12.36
CA HIS A 83 -7.91 -4.78 -12.73
C HIS A 83 -6.42 -4.66 -12.40
N LEU A 84 -5.75 -3.64 -12.92
CA LEU A 84 -4.32 -3.47 -12.78
C LEU A 84 -3.91 -3.09 -11.35
N GLY A 85 -4.73 -2.30 -10.64
CA GLY A 85 -4.42 -1.81 -9.29
C GLY A 85 -4.33 -2.89 -8.21
N ASN A 86 -4.78 -4.12 -8.49
CA ASN A 86 -4.68 -5.26 -7.57
C ASN A 86 -3.25 -5.80 -7.46
N ASP A 87 -2.46 -5.67 -8.52
CA ASP A 87 -1.14 -6.27 -8.62
C ASP A 87 -0.04 -5.23 -8.88
N HIS A 88 -0.38 -4.01 -9.30
CA HIS A 88 0.59 -2.97 -9.60
C HIS A 88 0.75 -1.97 -8.46
N VAL A 89 1.97 -1.44 -8.35
CA VAL A 89 2.30 -0.28 -7.53
C VAL A 89 3.06 0.73 -8.37
N PHE A 90 2.81 2.01 -8.11
CA PHE A 90 3.52 3.12 -8.73
C PHE A 90 4.54 3.70 -7.74
N VAL A 91 5.78 3.86 -8.18
CA VAL A 91 6.86 4.55 -7.46
C VAL A 91 7.09 5.88 -8.16
N SER A 92 6.88 6.99 -7.46
CA SER A 92 6.95 8.31 -8.06
C SER A 92 8.40 8.77 -8.30
N PRO A 93 8.61 9.74 -9.21
CA PRO A 93 9.74 10.65 -9.12
C PRO A 93 9.78 11.34 -7.74
N PRO A 94 10.96 11.81 -7.29
CA PRO A 94 11.06 12.51 -6.03
C PRO A 94 10.42 13.90 -6.07
N VAL A 95 9.61 14.20 -5.05
CA VAL A 95 8.94 15.50 -4.84
C VAL A 95 9.41 16.05 -3.50
N ASN A 96 10.11 17.18 -3.51
CA ASN A 96 10.69 17.81 -2.30
C ASN A 96 11.48 16.84 -1.40
N GLY A 97 12.20 15.89 -2.01
CA GLY A 97 12.99 14.88 -1.30
C GLY A 97 12.19 13.71 -0.72
N TRP A 98 10.95 13.53 -1.17
CA TRP A 98 10.11 12.38 -0.89
C TRP A 98 9.84 11.59 -2.16
N THR A 99 10.00 10.28 -2.09
CA THR A 99 9.54 9.34 -3.11
C THR A 99 8.27 8.65 -2.59
N PHE A 100 7.20 8.68 -3.37
CA PHE A 100 5.95 8.00 -3.03
C PHE A 100 5.91 6.61 -3.62
N VAL A 101 5.29 5.69 -2.90
CA VAL A 101 4.90 4.38 -3.43
C VAL A 101 3.43 4.22 -3.20
N VAL A 102 2.65 4.05 -4.26
CA VAL A 102 1.19 4.14 -4.23
C VAL A 102 0.61 2.86 -4.82
N GLY A 103 -0.41 2.28 -4.18
CA GLY A 103 -1.16 1.18 -4.75
C GLY A 103 -1.88 0.32 -3.71
N LEU A 104 -2.98 -0.30 -4.13
CA LEU A 104 -3.75 -1.22 -3.28
C LEU A 104 -3.00 -2.53 -3.03
N ALA A 105 -2.10 -2.91 -3.93
CA ALA A 105 -1.27 -4.10 -3.82
C ALA A 105 -0.23 -4.05 -2.67
N LEU A 106 0.01 -2.87 -2.08
CA LEU A 106 0.86 -2.72 -0.89
C LEU A 106 0.27 -3.52 0.29
N PRO A 107 1.12 -4.14 1.14
CA PRO A 107 0.64 -4.83 2.33
C PRO A 107 -0.15 -3.90 3.25
N PHE A 108 -1.25 -4.42 3.79
CA PHE A 108 -2.07 -3.73 4.78
C PHE A 108 -2.41 -4.66 5.95
N PRO A 109 -2.72 -4.12 7.14
CA PRO A 109 -3.08 -4.92 8.30
C PRO A 109 -4.48 -5.52 8.14
N ALA A 110 -4.58 -6.65 7.42
CA ALA A 110 -5.83 -7.29 7.00
C ALA A 110 -6.67 -7.95 8.12
N GLY A 111 -6.34 -7.74 9.39
CA GLY A 111 -7.05 -8.34 10.52
C GLY A 111 -6.25 -9.39 11.29
N ARG A 112 -6.72 -9.76 12.49
CA ARG A 112 -6.01 -10.65 13.44
C ARG A 112 -5.80 -12.07 12.93
N THR A 113 -6.59 -12.50 11.94
CA THR A 113 -6.51 -13.84 11.36
C THR A 113 -5.49 -13.93 10.21
N PHE A 114 -4.89 -12.81 9.83
CA PHE A 114 -3.88 -12.72 8.78
C PHE A 114 -2.51 -12.39 9.36
N THR A 115 -1.47 -12.87 8.69
CA THR A 115 -0.09 -12.53 9.01
C THR A 115 0.18 -11.06 8.64
N ASP A 116 0.72 -10.29 9.59
CA ASP A 116 1.13 -8.91 9.34
C ASP A 116 2.39 -8.84 8.47
N LYS A 117 2.20 -8.44 7.20
CA LYS A 117 3.27 -8.27 6.21
C LYS A 117 3.71 -6.82 6.06
N ALA A 118 2.92 -5.86 6.55
CA ALA A 118 3.20 -4.44 6.43
C ALA A 118 4.26 -4.00 7.46
N MET A 119 4.15 -4.39 8.72
CA MET A 119 5.14 -3.99 9.73
C MET A 119 6.57 -4.48 9.40
N PRO A 120 6.80 -5.74 8.96
CA PRO A 120 8.13 -6.18 8.51
C PRO A 120 8.65 -5.38 7.30
N MET A 121 7.80 -5.06 6.33
CA MET A 121 8.17 -4.21 5.19
C MET A 121 8.63 -2.83 5.66
N LEU A 122 7.87 -2.19 6.56
CA LEU A 122 8.20 -0.87 7.09
C LEU A 122 9.53 -0.85 7.86
N ARG A 123 9.84 -1.92 8.60
CA ARG A 123 11.12 -2.05 9.30
C ARG A 123 12.29 -2.16 8.33
N ARG A 124 12.19 -3.01 7.30
CA ARG A 124 13.24 -3.11 6.26
C ARG A 124 13.50 -1.77 5.57
N LEU A 125 12.43 -1.06 5.19
CA LEU A 125 12.57 0.28 4.62
C LEU A 125 13.24 1.25 5.60
N GLY A 126 12.87 1.22 6.88
CA GLY A 126 13.46 2.07 7.90
C GLY A 126 14.92 1.77 8.24
N ASP A 127 15.38 0.54 7.99
CA ASP A 127 16.80 0.18 8.13
C ASP A 127 17.66 0.81 7.02
N ARG A 128 17.05 1.15 5.88
CA ARG A 128 17.72 1.74 4.72
C ARG A 128 17.50 3.24 4.54
N PHE A 129 16.30 3.73 4.84
CA PHE A 129 15.91 5.12 4.65
C PHE A 129 15.65 5.79 5.98
N VAL A 130 16.12 7.03 6.13
CA VAL A 130 16.06 7.81 7.37
C VAL A 130 14.64 7.95 7.90
N GLU A 131 13.67 8.11 7.00
CA GLU A 131 12.28 8.28 7.37
C GLU A 131 11.34 7.62 6.35
N VAL A 132 10.40 6.84 6.88
CA VAL A 132 9.38 6.13 6.10
C VAL A 132 8.04 6.36 6.77
N GLN A 133 7.10 6.90 6.02
CA GLN A 133 5.72 7.08 6.46
C GLN A 133 4.83 6.16 5.64
N TYR A 134 3.86 5.55 6.30
CA TYR A 134 2.89 4.64 5.71
C TYR A 134 1.51 5.11 6.06
N PHE A 135 0.60 4.98 5.11
CA PHE A 135 -0.79 5.31 5.27
C PHE A 135 -1.64 4.30 4.50
N PHE A 136 -2.81 4.02 5.04
CA PHE A 136 -3.84 3.22 4.42
C PHE A 136 -5.19 3.80 4.80
N ALA A 137 -6.04 4.02 3.81
CA ALA A 137 -7.41 4.46 4.05
C ALA A 137 -8.32 3.78 3.03
N TYR A 138 -9.16 2.84 3.49
CA TYR A 138 -10.09 2.14 2.62
C TYR A 138 -11.47 2.06 3.29
N PRO A 139 -12.30 3.10 3.12
CA PRO A 139 -13.61 3.19 3.77
C PRO A 139 -14.54 1.98 3.54
N PRO A 140 -14.60 1.33 2.35
CA PRO A 140 -15.49 0.20 2.15
C PRO A 140 -15.27 -1.02 3.07
N ILE A 141 -14.10 -1.14 3.71
CA ILE A 141 -13.81 -2.21 4.68
C ILE A 141 -13.43 -1.65 6.06
N ASP A 142 -13.74 -0.38 6.31
CA ASP A 142 -13.43 0.33 7.55
C ASP A 142 -11.97 0.17 8.01
N CYS A 143 -11.03 0.10 7.06
CA CYS A 143 -9.63 -0.11 7.38
C CYS A 143 -8.84 1.18 7.21
N PHE A 144 -8.24 1.63 8.32
CA PHE A 144 -7.45 2.84 8.41
C PHE A 144 -6.16 2.56 9.17
N ALA A 145 -5.03 2.91 8.57
CA ALA A 145 -3.74 2.73 9.20
C ALA A 145 -2.78 3.87 8.87
N TRP A 146 -1.87 4.13 9.80
CA TRP A 146 -0.72 4.96 9.57
C TRP A 146 0.45 4.50 10.42
N ALA A 147 1.66 4.63 9.88
CA ALA A 147 2.87 4.34 10.63
C ALA A 147 3.99 5.29 10.20
N ARG A 148 4.90 5.56 11.14
CA ARG A 148 6.09 6.37 10.92
C ARG A 148 7.28 5.62 11.50
N VAL A 149 8.27 5.40 10.65
CA VAL A 149 9.56 4.84 11.00
C VAL A 149 10.59 5.95 10.79
N LEU A 150 11.40 6.20 11.82
CA LEU A 150 12.43 7.24 11.82
C LEU A 150 13.70 6.61 12.40
N ASP A 151 14.82 6.72 11.69
CA ASP A 151 16.12 6.16 12.07
C ASP A 151 16.03 4.67 12.49
N GLY A 152 15.38 3.85 11.65
CA GLY A 152 15.17 2.41 11.91
C GLY A 152 14.16 2.08 13.01
N ARG A 153 13.55 3.08 13.66
CA ARG A 153 12.63 2.88 14.80
C ARG A 153 11.20 3.23 14.44
N VAL A 154 10.27 2.33 14.76
CA VAL A 154 8.83 2.60 14.64
C VAL A 154 8.42 3.59 15.74
N VAL A 155 8.37 4.88 15.41
CA VAL A 155 8.04 5.95 16.38
C VAL A 155 6.55 6.03 16.65
N ARG A 156 5.73 5.69 15.66
CA ARG A 156 4.27 5.59 15.77
C ARG A 156 3.75 4.55 14.78
N ALA A 157 2.84 3.70 15.20
CA ALA A 157 2.05 2.88 14.29
C ALA A 157 0.67 2.66 14.87
N PHE A 158 -0.36 2.95 14.07
CA PHE A 158 -1.75 2.72 14.41
C PHE A 158 -2.47 2.10 13.24
N ALA A 159 -3.33 1.13 13.51
CA ALA A 159 -4.20 0.53 12.53
C ALA A 159 -5.47 0.02 13.19
N ILE A 160 -6.61 0.30 12.56
CA ILE A 160 -7.92 -0.18 12.96
C ILE A 160 -8.65 -0.73 11.74
N THR A 161 -9.36 -1.84 11.96
CA THR A 161 -10.28 -2.44 10.99
C THR A 161 -11.63 -2.67 11.65
N ASP A 162 -12.60 -3.19 10.90
CA ASP A 162 -13.86 -3.75 11.39
C ASP A 162 -13.71 -4.71 12.60
N SER A 163 -12.57 -5.41 12.66
CA SER A 163 -12.19 -6.41 13.66
C SER A 163 -11.48 -5.80 14.88
N GLY A 164 -11.36 -4.48 14.94
CA GLY A 164 -10.74 -3.72 16.02
C GLY A 164 -9.34 -3.21 15.71
N ILE A 165 -8.57 -2.90 16.76
CA ILE A 165 -7.21 -2.35 16.64
C ILE A 165 -6.22 -3.46 16.27
N MET A 166 -5.49 -3.27 15.17
CA MET A 166 -4.41 -4.14 14.69
C MET A 166 -3.04 -3.68 15.17
N TRP A 167 -2.78 -2.37 15.15
CA TRP A 167 -1.57 -1.77 15.68
C TRP A 167 -1.91 -0.63 16.61
N ASN A 168 -1.22 -0.55 17.74
CA ASN A 168 -1.13 0.65 18.55
C ASN A 168 0.24 0.68 19.24
N ARG A 169 1.23 1.26 18.55
CA ARG A 169 2.61 1.39 19.01
C ARG A 169 3.03 2.84 19.01
N GLY A 170 3.90 3.21 19.94
CA GLY A 170 4.35 4.58 20.11
C GLY A 170 3.29 5.48 20.76
N ARG A 171 3.73 6.66 21.19
CA ARG A 171 2.84 7.67 21.80
C ARG A 171 2.05 8.40 20.72
N ILE A 172 0.80 8.76 21.02
CA ILE A 172 -0.02 9.59 20.13
C ILE A 172 0.74 10.90 19.83
N THR A 173 0.91 11.22 18.56
CA THR A 173 1.66 12.40 18.12
C THR A 173 0.88 13.70 18.36
N ARG A 174 1.55 14.85 18.24
CA ARG A 174 0.88 16.15 18.34
C ARG A 174 -0.10 16.35 17.18
N GLU A 175 0.25 15.85 16.00
CA GLU A 175 -0.53 15.94 14.78
C GLU A 175 -1.81 15.11 14.89
N GLU A 176 -1.74 13.89 15.42
CA GLU A 176 -2.91 13.05 15.73
C GLU A 176 -3.84 13.77 16.73
N ARG A 177 -3.29 14.27 17.85
CA ARG A 177 -4.08 15.01 18.85
C ARG A 177 -4.77 16.24 18.27
N GLY A 178 -4.04 16.99 17.44
CA GLY A 178 -4.57 18.19 16.78
C GLY A 178 -5.57 17.89 15.65
N LEU A 179 -5.78 16.62 15.28
CA LEU A 179 -6.85 16.18 14.38
C LEU A 179 -8.05 15.61 15.15
N GLY A 180 -8.04 15.66 16.49
CA GLY A 180 -9.09 15.05 17.29
C GLY A 180 -9.08 13.52 17.25
N LEU A 181 -7.99 12.90 16.77
CA LEU A 181 -7.74 11.46 16.90
C LEU A 181 -7.41 11.15 18.36
N LYS A 182 -8.42 11.29 19.21
CA LYS A 182 -8.37 10.92 20.61
C LYS A 182 -8.67 9.43 20.68
N LEU A 183 -7.62 8.64 20.49
CA LEU A 183 -7.60 7.23 20.82
C LEU A 183 -7.61 7.14 22.35
N PHE A 184 -8.77 7.41 22.95
CA PHE A 184 -8.94 7.18 24.38
C PHE A 184 -9.00 5.68 24.59
N ASP A 185 -7.91 5.12 25.08
CA ASP A 185 -7.96 3.92 25.89
C ASP A 185 -8.68 4.32 27.19
N PHE A 186 -10.01 4.45 27.13
CA PHE A 186 -10.81 4.37 28.34
C PHE A 186 -10.68 2.93 28.79
N ARG A 187 -9.61 2.64 29.55
CA ARG A 187 -9.70 1.61 30.58
C ARG A 187 -10.89 2.02 31.42
N GLY A 188 -12.05 1.43 31.12
CA GLY A 188 -13.24 1.64 31.91
C GLY A 188 -12.84 1.53 33.37
N VAL A 189 -13.24 2.51 34.18
CA VAL A 189 -12.99 2.46 35.62
C VAL A 189 -13.63 1.16 36.11
N ARG A 190 -12.82 0.11 36.28
CA ARG A 190 -13.28 -1.17 36.79
C ARG A 190 -13.93 -0.89 38.14
N GLY A 191 -15.25 -1.06 38.23
CA GLY A 191 -15.98 -0.97 39.50
C GLY A 191 -17.19 -0.06 39.56
N ARG A 192 -17.56 0.71 38.52
CA ARG A 192 -18.86 1.41 38.50
C ARG A 192 -19.95 0.54 37.87
N LYS A 193 -20.96 0.16 38.67
CA LYS A 193 -22.20 -0.43 38.17
C LYS A 193 -22.91 0.60 37.28
N GLY A 194 -23.08 0.27 35.99
CA GLY A 194 -23.85 1.07 35.03
C GLY A 194 -23.05 1.66 33.87
N ASP A 195 -21.71 1.71 33.96
CA ASP A 195 -20.87 2.13 32.83
C ASP A 195 -20.62 0.92 31.92
N ALA A 196 -21.04 1.01 30.66
CA ALA A 196 -20.52 0.15 29.60
C ALA A 196 -19.05 0.53 29.38
N GLY A 197 -18.17 0.07 30.27
CA GLY A 197 -16.74 0.40 30.34
C GLY A 197 -15.92 -0.18 29.19
N GLY A 198 -16.37 0.02 27.95
CA GLY A 198 -15.60 -0.22 26.74
C GLY A 198 -14.79 1.01 26.34
N GLU A 199 -13.67 0.77 25.66
CA GLU A 199 -12.88 1.83 25.03
C GLU A 199 -13.75 2.58 24.01
N ILE A 200 -13.98 3.88 24.20
CA ILE A 200 -14.59 4.72 23.16
C ILE A 200 -13.48 5.11 22.19
N VAL A 201 -13.33 4.30 21.14
CA VAL A 201 -12.46 4.63 20.01
C VAL A 201 -13.27 5.46 19.02
N PHE A 202 -12.95 6.75 18.87
CA PHE A 202 -13.45 7.51 17.73
C PHE A 202 -12.86 6.94 16.46
N TYR A 203 -13.72 6.42 15.59
CA TYR A 203 -13.29 5.82 14.34
C TYR A 203 -12.66 6.88 13.43
N PRO A 204 -11.43 6.67 12.93
CA PRO A 204 -10.83 7.58 11.96
C PRO A 204 -11.62 7.56 10.65
N THR A 205 -11.38 8.57 9.83
CA THR A 205 -11.91 8.67 8.46
C THR A 205 -10.77 8.89 7.49
N GLU A 206 -11.03 8.72 6.21
CA GLU A 206 -10.06 9.00 5.14
C GLU A 206 -9.51 10.42 5.21
N LYS A 207 -10.35 11.40 5.59
CA LYS A 207 -9.94 12.80 5.79
C LYS A 207 -8.90 12.94 6.89
N HIS A 208 -9.02 12.18 7.97
CA HIS A 208 -8.03 12.18 9.05
C HIS A 208 -6.69 11.62 8.57
N VAL A 209 -6.69 10.51 7.82
CA VAL A 209 -5.46 9.91 7.29
C VAL A 209 -4.75 10.85 6.31
N LEU A 210 -5.49 11.46 5.38
CA LEU A 210 -4.94 12.43 4.43
C LEU A 210 -4.40 13.68 5.14
N SER A 211 -5.14 14.20 6.13
CA SER A 211 -4.69 15.35 6.93
C SER A 211 -3.45 15.03 7.77
N LEU A 212 -3.30 13.78 8.23
CA LEU A 212 -2.12 13.34 8.94
C LEU A 212 -0.91 13.25 8.01
N ALA A 213 -1.08 12.70 6.80
CA ALA A 213 -0.04 12.67 5.77
C ALA A 213 0.47 14.08 5.44
N LYS A 214 -0.44 15.03 5.24
CA LYS A 214 -0.11 16.46 5.06
C LYS A 214 0.73 17.03 6.20
N ARG A 215 0.44 16.65 7.46
CA ARG A 215 1.18 17.14 8.64
C ARG A 215 2.54 16.47 8.82
N TRP A 216 2.74 15.27 8.27
CA TRP A 216 3.98 14.52 8.43
C TRP A 216 4.98 14.70 7.28
N SER A 217 4.49 14.84 6.04
CA SER A 217 5.34 15.04 4.86
C SER A 217 4.70 16.01 3.87
N ILE A 218 3.93 15.51 2.90
CA ILE A 218 3.28 16.28 1.83
C ILE A 218 1.82 15.81 1.73
N ASP A 219 0.95 16.75 1.36
CA ASP A 219 -0.45 16.46 1.05
C ASP A 219 -0.56 15.71 -0.28
N PRO A 220 -0.94 14.41 -0.29
CA PRO A 220 -1.03 13.64 -1.53
C PRO A 220 -2.13 14.16 -2.47
N SER A 221 -3.14 14.87 -1.93
CA SER A 221 -4.24 15.42 -2.71
C SER A 221 -3.95 16.80 -3.32
N GLY A 222 -2.81 17.41 -2.98
CA GLY A 222 -2.40 18.73 -3.44
C GLY A 222 -1.03 18.74 -4.11
N LEU A 223 -0.60 17.61 -4.67
CA LEU A 223 0.73 17.45 -5.28
C LEU A 223 0.95 18.37 -6.48
N GLU A 224 -0.12 18.74 -7.19
CA GLU A 224 -0.08 19.68 -8.31
C GLU A 224 0.31 21.10 -7.89
N ASN A 225 0.20 21.44 -6.61
CA ASN A 225 0.51 22.76 -6.06
C ASN A 225 1.93 22.84 -5.47
N VAL A 226 2.69 21.75 -5.52
CA VAL A 226 4.09 21.76 -5.07
C VAL A 226 4.93 22.57 -6.06
N GLU A 227 5.82 23.43 -5.57
CA GLU A 227 6.78 24.17 -6.42
C GLU A 227 7.37 23.25 -7.48
N ILE A 228 7.11 23.60 -8.75
CA ILE A 228 7.12 22.71 -9.90
C ILE A 228 8.38 21.83 -9.90
N PRO A 229 8.28 20.55 -9.50
CA PRO A 229 9.38 19.62 -9.66
C PRO A 229 9.62 19.46 -11.15
N THR A 230 10.88 19.31 -11.55
CA THR A 230 11.23 18.99 -12.94
C THR A 230 10.44 17.75 -13.37
N PRO A 231 9.70 17.79 -14.50
CA PRO A 231 9.01 16.62 -15.02
C PRO A 231 9.96 15.44 -15.13
N ALA A 232 9.55 14.30 -14.60
CA ALA A 232 10.39 13.12 -14.51
C ALA A 232 9.54 11.85 -14.55
N LEU A 233 10.19 10.73 -14.88
CA LEU A 233 9.55 9.42 -14.91
C LEU A 233 9.69 8.72 -13.56
N GLY A 234 8.58 8.11 -13.14
CA GLY A 234 8.54 7.14 -12.06
C GLY A 234 8.67 5.72 -12.61
N LEU A 235 8.28 4.76 -11.79
CA LEU A 235 8.25 3.36 -12.13
C LEU A 235 6.88 2.78 -11.81
N ILE A 236 6.30 2.02 -12.73
CA ILE A 236 5.22 1.09 -12.41
C ILE A 236 5.83 -0.31 -12.29
N ALA A 237 5.40 -1.08 -11.31
CA ALA A 237 5.94 -2.41 -11.08
C ALA A 237 4.90 -3.34 -10.47
N LEU A 238 5.13 -4.64 -10.59
CA LEU A 238 4.32 -5.66 -9.96
C LEU A 238 4.70 -5.82 -8.48
N ALA A 239 3.68 -5.96 -7.64
CA ALA A 239 3.85 -6.33 -6.25
C ALA A 239 4.44 -7.74 -6.14
N PRO A 240 5.45 -7.97 -5.28
CA PRO A 240 6.00 -9.30 -5.08
C PRO A 240 4.94 -10.23 -4.47
N ALA A 241 4.92 -11.50 -4.91
CA ALA A 241 3.97 -12.50 -4.43
C ALA A 241 3.96 -12.67 -2.91
N SER A 242 5.09 -12.37 -2.25
CA SER A 242 5.22 -12.39 -0.79
C SER A 242 4.24 -11.47 -0.07
N TRP A 243 3.72 -10.43 -0.72
CA TRP A 243 2.80 -9.44 -0.15
C TRP A 243 1.34 -9.92 -0.07
N LYS A 244 0.97 -10.98 -0.81
CA LYS A 244 -0.39 -11.50 -0.82
C LYS A 244 -0.86 -11.86 0.60
N PRO A 245 -2.09 -11.49 1.02
CA PRO A 245 -2.60 -11.82 2.34
C PRO A 245 -2.57 -13.33 2.60
N GLU A 246 -2.13 -13.72 3.79
CA GLU A 246 -1.97 -15.11 4.19
C GLU A 246 -2.53 -15.30 5.60
N ARG A 247 -3.29 -16.38 5.82
CA ARG A 247 -3.86 -16.66 7.14
C ARG A 247 -2.76 -17.01 8.14
N ALA A 248 -2.87 -16.49 9.35
CA ALA A 248 -1.95 -16.83 10.43
C ALA A 248 -2.15 -18.31 10.82
N ASN A 249 -1.06 -19.10 10.79
CA ASN A 249 -1.10 -20.48 11.25
C ASN A 249 -1.33 -20.54 12.77
N LYS A 250 -2.40 -21.24 13.21
CA LYS A 250 -2.79 -21.39 14.62
C LYS A 250 -1.72 -22.06 15.51
N THR A 251 -0.68 -22.65 14.93
CA THR A 251 0.34 -23.44 15.64
C THR A 251 1.35 -22.60 16.44
N GLY A 252 1.42 -21.27 16.20
CA GLY A 252 2.36 -20.38 16.90
C GLY A 252 1.82 -19.70 18.17
N MET A 253 0.51 -19.73 18.42
CA MET A 253 -0.14 -18.97 19.51
C MET A 253 0.01 -19.58 20.92
N LYS A 254 0.72 -20.71 21.07
CA LYS A 254 0.95 -21.36 22.38
C LYS A 254 2.25 -20.96 23.10
N LYS A 255 3.05 -20.02 22.58
CA LYS A 255 4.30 -19.58 23.23
C LYS A 255 4.37 -18.05 23.39
N ALA A 256 3.43 -17.50 24.15
CA ALA A 256 3.57 -16.19 24.80
C ALA A 256 2.45 -16.08 25.85
N GLY A 257 2.56 -16.89 26.90
CA GLY A 257 1.89 -16.65 28.18
C GLY A 257 2.81 -15.86 29.08
#